data_AF-A0A957Y1I9-F1
#
_entry.id   AF-A0A957Y1I9-F1
#
_cell.length_a   1.000
_cell.length_b   1.000
_cell.length_c   1.000
_cell.angle_alpha   90.00
_cell.angle_beta   90.00
_cell.angle_gamma   90.00
#
_symmetry.space_group_name_H-M   'P 1'
#
loop_
_entity.id
_entity.type
_entity.pdbx_description
1 polymer ?
#
loop_
_entity_poly.entity_id
_entity_poly.type
_entity_poly.pdbx_seq_one_letter_code
_entity_poly.pdbx_strand_id
1 'polypeptide(L)'
;MFNTIEDVKAALTAQQYIASDEIATVLFLAQKLGKPILAEGPAGVGKTELGKAWAAAVGQELVRMQCYEGLDETKALYEWEYAKQMLYTQLLRDKLSQVLADAQSLTEAADRLAVEEDVFFSERFLLARPLLRAVRSEQPVVLLVDEIDRTDP
;
A
#
# COMPACT_ATOMS: atom_id res chain seq x y z
N MET A 1 -7.72 6.34 -19.90
CA MET A 1 -8.13 7.67 -19.37
C MET A 1 -9.41 8.07 -20.06
N PHE A 2 -10.34 8.67 -19.33
CA PHE A 2 -11.61 9.14 -19.89
C PHE A 2 -11.44 10.53 -20.52
N ASN A 3 -12.23 10.82 -21.54
CA ASN A 3 -12.13 12.08 -22.29
C ASN A 3 -13.36 12.97 -22.10
N THR A 4 -14.48 12.40 -21.66
CA THR A 4 -15.71 13.13 -21.35
C THR A 4 -16.29 12.72 -19.99
N ILE A 5 -17.29 13.47 -19.53
CA ILE A 5 -18.05 13.16 -18.32
C ILE A 5 -18.93 11.91 -18.58
N GLU A 6 -19.46 11.79 -19.80
CA GLU A 6 -20.26 10.65 -20.23
C GLU A 6 -19.46 9.33 -20.20
N ASP A 7 -18.18 9.37 -20.58
CA ASP A 7 -17.29 8.21 -20.49
C ASP A 7 -17.19 7.71 -19.04
N VAL A 8 -17.03 8.64 -18.08
CA VAL A 8 -16.96 8.33 -16.65
C VAL A 8 -18.27 7.71 -16.17
N LYS A 9 -19.41 8.29 -16.54
CA LYS A 9 -20.74 7.75 -16.16
C LYS A 9 -20.97 6.36 -16.72
N ALA A 10 -20.59 6.13 -17.98
CA ALA A 10 -20.71 4.82 -18.62
C ALA A 10 -19.82 3.78 -17.92
N ALA A 11 -18.57 4.15 -17.62
CA ALA A 11 -17.63 3.26 -16.95
C ALA A 11 -18.07 2.90 -15.52
N LEU A 12 -18.58 3.86 -14.74
CA LEU A 12 -19.12 3.60 -13.41
C LEU A 12 -20.40 2.75 -13.46
N THR A 13 -21.30 3.02 -14.42
CA THR A 13 -22.50 2.21 -14.62
C THR A 13 -22.15 0.75 -14.93
N ALA A 14 -21.10 0.50 -15.72
CA ALA A 14 -20.61 -0.85 -15.99
C ALA A 14 -20.11 -1.58 -14.72
N GLN A 15 -19.68 -0.83 -13.70
CA GLN A 15 -19.32 -1.34 -12.37
C GLN A 15 -20.50 -1.30 -11.38
N GLN A 16 -21.73 -1.21 -11.88
CA GLN A 16 -22.97 -1.16 -11.09
C GLN A 16 -23.06 0.06 -10.15
N TYR A 17 -22.35 1.15 -10.46
CA TYR A 17 -22.41 2.41 -9.72
C TYR A 17 -23.13 3.49 -10.53
N ILE A 18 -24.27 3.97 -10.02
CA ILE A 18 -25.06 5.02 -10.67
C ILE A 18 -24.54 6.39 -10.20
N ALA A 19 -23.74 7.04 -11.04
CA ALA A 19 -23.17 8.36 -10.75
C ALA A 19 -24.09 9.50 -11.21
N SER A 20 -24.21 10.54 -10.37
CA SER A 20 -24.76 11.84 -10.78
C SER A 20 -23.78 12.57 -11.71
N ASP A 21 -24.26 13.62 -12.38
CA ASP A 21 -23.40 14.48 -13.22
C ASP A 21 -22.31 15.17 -12.39
N GLU A 22 -22.61 15.52 -11.14
CA GLU A 22 -21.66 16.12 -10.19
C GLU A 22 -20.52 15.15 -9.87
N ILE A 23 -20.83 13.90 -9.50
CA ILE A 23 -19.83 12.86 -9.19
C ILE A 23 -18.95 12.59 -10.42
N ALA A 24 -19.57 12.44 -11.59
CA ALA A 24 -18.84 12.18 -12.82
C ALA A 24 -17.93 13.34 -13.22
N THR A 25 -18.38 14.59 -13.02
CA THR A 25 -17.59 15.80 -13.28
C THR A 25 -16.38 15.87 -12.35
N VAL A 26 -16.57 15.64 -11.05
CA VAL A 26 -15.47 15.68 -10.07
C VAL A 26 -14.42 14.60 -10.37
N LEU A 27 -14.85 13.37 -10.67
CA LEU A 27 -13.93 12.28 -11.02
C LEU A 27 -13.18 12.55 -12.33
N PHE A 28 -13.86 13.08 -13.34
CA PHE A 28 -13.24 13.48 -14.59
C PHE A 28 -12.14 14.54 -14.36
N LEU A 29 -12.45 15.60 -13.61
CA LEU A 29 -11.49 16.66 -13.29
C LEU A 29 -10.33 16.14 -12.45
N ALA A 30 -10.60 15.30 -11.44
CA ALA A 30 -9.56 14.71 -10.60
C ALA A 30 -8.59 13.84 -11.41
N GLN A 31 -9.10 13.04 -12.36
CA GLN A 31 -8.27 12.27 -13.28
C GLN A 31 -7.39 13.16 -14.15
N LYS A 32 -7.94 14.26 -14.69
CA LYS A 32 -7.19 15.18 -15.58
C LYS A 32 -6.15 16.02 -14.81
N LEU A 33 -6.44 16.39 -13.58
CA LEU A 33 -5.58 17.23 -12.74
C LEU A 33 -4.60 16.43 -11.89
N GLY A 34 -4.76 15.10 -11.78
CA GLY A 34 -3.96 14.27 -10.88
C GLY A 34 -4.14 14.66 -9.42
N LYS A 35 -5.36 15.03 -9.01
CA LYS A 35 -5.67 15.48 -7.64
C LYS A 35 -6.47 14.43 -6.88
N PRO A 36 -6.22 14.25 -5.58
CA PRO A 36 -7.03 13.36 -4.75
C PRO A 36 -8.44 13.94 -4.55
N ILE A 37 -9.40 13.06 -4.27
CA ILE A 37 -10.79 13.43 -3.97
C ILE A 37 -11.08 13.08 -2.52
N LEU A 38 -11.70 14.02 -1.82
CA LEU A 38 -12.35 13.77 -0.54
C LEU A 38 -13.86 13.63 -0.78
N ALA A 39 -14.42 12.47 -0.44
CA ALA A 39 -15.86 12.21 -0.54
C ALA A 39 -16.51 12.38 0.84
N GLU A 40 -17.28 13.45 1.01
CA GLU A 40 -18.03 13.73 2.24
C GLU A 40 -19.52 13.46 2.05
N GLY A 41 -20.20 13.07 3.12
CA GLY A 41 -21.63 12.85 3.13
C GLY A 41 -22.08 11.93 4.26
N PRO A 42 -23.39 11.68 4.41
CA PRO A 42 -23.93 10.79 5.43
C PRO A 42 -23.42 9.34 5.31
N ALA A 43 -23.63 8.54 6.35
CA ALA A 43 -23.39 7.10 6.27
C ALA A 43 -24.34 6.46 5.23
N GLY A 44 -23.83 5.48 4.47
CA GLY A 44 -24.66 4.72 3.52
C GLY A 44 -24.86 5.35 2.13
N VAL A 45 -24.30 6.53 1.83
CA VAL A 45 -24.45 7.18 0.51
C VAL A 45 -23.49 6.67 -0.58
N GLY A 46 -22.81 5.54 -0.33
CA GLY A 46 -21.94 4.90 -1.34
C GLY A 46 -20.53 5.50 -1.49
N LYS A 47 -20.00 6.21 -0.47
CA LYS A 47 -18.64 6.80 -0.49
C LYS A 47 -17.54 5.75 -0.72
N THR A 48 -17.57 4.67 0.05
CA THR A 48 -16.64 3.55 -0.09
C THR A 48 -16.83 2.81 -1.42
N GLU A 49 -18.08 2.64 -1.86
CA GLU A 49 -18.39 1.98 -3.13
C GLU A 49 -17.92 2.80 -4.34
N LEU A 50 -17.91 4.13 -4.25
CA LEU A 50 -17.36 5.00 -5.29
C LEU A 50 -15.88 4.68 -5.56
N GLY A 51 -15.07 4.52 -4.52
CA GLY A 51 -13.65 4.17 -4.66
C GLY A 51 -13.44 2.80 -5.31
N LYS A 52 -14.26 1.80 -4.93
CA LYS A 52 -14.22 0.45 -5.52
C LYS A 52 -14.63 0.46 -6.99
N ALA A 53 -15.76 1.10 -7.30
CA ALA A 53 -16.27 1.23 -8.65
C ALA A 53 -15.29 2.00 -9.54
N TRP A 54 -14.67 3.05 -9.01
CA TRP A 54 -13.65 3.81 -9.74
C TRP A 54 -12.43 2.96 -10.06
N ALA A 55 -11.86 2.23 -9.09
CA ALA A 55 -10.72 1.34 -9.31
C ALA A 55 -11.00 0.31 -10.40
N ALA A 56 -12.18 -0.32 -10.37
CA ALA A 56 -12.61 -1.26 -11.39
C ALA A 56 -12.83 -0.59 -12.75
N ALA A 57 -13.41 0.62 -12.78
CA ALA A 57 -13.65 1.39 -14.01
C ALA A 57 -12.34 1.82 -14.70
N VAL A 58 -11.30 2.16 -13.95
CA VAL A 58 -9.98 2.51 -14.49
C VAL A 58 -9.06 1.29 -14.69
N GLY A 59 -9.49 0.10 -14.25
CA GLY A 59 -8.72 -1.14 -14.35
C GLY A 59 -7.44 -1.15 -13.49
N GLN A 60 -7.46 -0.49 -12.33
CA GLN A 60 -6.31 -0.40 -11.42
C GLN A 60 -6.55 -1.20 -10.15
N GLU A 61 -5.47 -1.66 -9.50
CA GLU A 61 -5.57 -2.31 -8.19
C GLU A 61 -6.18 -1.32 -7.18
N LEU A 62 -7.15 -1.81 -6.40
CA LEU A 62 -7.66 -1.09 -5.25
C LEU A 62 -6.81 -1.44 -4.02
N VAL A 63 -6.08 -0.46 -3.50
CA VAL A 63 -5.42 -0.54 -2.21
C VAL A 63 -6.28 0.19 -1.19
N ARG A 64 -6.80 -0.52 -0.19
CA ARG A 64 -7.67 0.07 0.85
C ARG A 64 -6.92 0.21 2.17
N MET A 65 -6.90 1.42 2.71
CA MET A 65 -6.46 1.72 4.07
C MET A 65 -7.68 2.10 4.90
N GLN A 66 -8.03 1.24 5.86
CA GLN A 66 -9.11 1.51 6.81
C GLN A 66 -8.55 2.30 7.99
N CYS A 67 -9.08 3.50 8.22
CA CYS A 67 -8.82 4.28 9.41
C CYS A 67 -9.75 3.85 10.56
N TYR A 68 -9.18 3.79 11.76
CA TYR A 68 -9.85 3.45 13.01
C TYR A 68 -9.00 3.96 14.17
N GLU A 69 -9.58 4.00 15.37
CA GLU A 69 -8.90 4.46 16.57
C GLU A 69 -7.68 3.58 16.91
N GLY A 70 -6.50 4.20 17.08
CA GLY A 70 -5.26 3.47 17.31
C GLY A 70 -4.63 2.85 16.05
N LEU A 71 -4.98 3.36 14.86
CA LEU A 71 -4.15 3.18 13.67
C LEU A 71 -2.81 3.91 13.87
N ASP A 72 -1.71 3.17 13.77
CA ASP A 72 -0.35 3.69 13.92
C ASP A 72 0.46 3.58 12.61
N GLU A 73 1.66 4.13 12.61
CA GLU A 73 2.59 4.07 11.47
C GLU A 73 2.88 2.64 11.04
N THR A 74 3.03 1.71 12.00
CA THR A 74 3.34 0.30 11.76
C THR A 74 2.24 -0.42 10.96
N LYS A 75 0.98 -0.01 11.14
CA LYS A 75 -0.17 -0.58 10.43
C LYS A 75 -0.54 0.19 9.17
N ALA A 76 -0.15 1.45 9.04
CA ALA A 76 -0.39 2.27 7.85
C ALA A 76 0.72 2.13 6.79
N LEU A 77 1.99 2.17 7.22
CA LEU A 77 3.19 2.20 6.36
C LEU A 77 3.81 0.81 6.18
N TYR A 78 4.45 0.27 7.21
CA TYR A 78 5.11 -1.04 7.14
C TYR A 78 5.41 -1.60 8.52
N GLU A 79 5.58 -2.92 8.59
CA GLU A 79 6.08 -3.63 9.75
C GLU A 79 7.31 -4.45 9.37
N TRP A 80 8.30 -4.53 10.27
CA TRP A 80 9.40 -5.48 10.11
C TRP A 80 9.00 -6.86 10.63
N GLU A 81 9.03 -7.87 9.76
CA GLU A 81 8.73 -9.26 10.11
C GLU A 81 9.93 -9.94 10.80
N TYR A 82 10.13 -9.62 12.08
CA TYR A 82 11.22 -10.19 12.88
C TYR A 82 11.18 -11.72 12.93
N ALA A 83 9.99 -12.33 12.98
CA ALA A 83 9.85 -13.79 12.99
C ALA A 83 10.42 -14.44 11.71
N LYS A 84 10.14 -13.83 10.55
CA LYS A 84 10.67 -14.26 9.26
C LYS A 84 12.19 -14.07 9.20
N GLN A 85 12.70 -12.95 9.72
CA GLN A 85 14.12 -12.68 9.82
C GLN A 85 14.84 -13.70 10.72
N MET A 86 14.28 -14.02 11.89
CA MET A 86 14.83 -15.02 12.81
C MET A 86 14.85 -16.42 12.17
N LEU A 87 13.77 -16.84 11.52
CA LEU A 87 13.71 -18.12 10.81
C LEU A 87 14.77 -18.18 9.70
N TYR A 88 14.92 -17.11 8.94
CA TYR A 88 15.91 -17.01 7.88
C TYR A 88 17.34 -17.12 8.42
N THR A 89 17.64 -16.42 9.52
CA THR A 89 18.92 -16.55 10.24
C THR A 89 19.16 -17.98 10.75
N GLN A 90 18.12 -18.67 11.23
CA GLN A 90 18.25 -20.08 11.67
C GLN A 90 18.53 -21.03 10.50
N LEU A 91 17.84 -20.86 9.36
CA LEU A 91 18.06 -21.68 8.16
C LEU A 91 19.46 -21.49 7.57
N LEU A 92 20.01 -20.28 7.70
CA LEU A 92 21.35 -19.96 7.23
C LEU A 92 22.46 -20.26 8.24
N ARG A 93 22.14 -20.71 9.45
CA ARG A 93 23.11 -20.95 10.54
C ARG A 93 24.34 -21.72 10.10
N ASP A 94 24.16 -22.82 9.37
CA ASP A 94 25.28 -23.68 8.96
C ASP A 94 26.16 -23.01 7.91
N LYS A 95 25.56 -22.29 6.95
CA LYS A 95 26.30 -21.49 5.97
C LYS A 95 27.02 -20.32 6.62
N LEU A 96 26.37 -19.63 7.57
CA LEU A 96 26.98 -18.55 8.33
C LEU A 96 28.17 -19.04 9.14
N SER A 97 28.05 -20.22 9.74
CA SER A 97 29.15 -20.85 10.49
C SER A 97 30.35 -21.15 9.59
N GLN A 98 30.12 -21.52 8.32
CA GLN A 98 31.20 -21.71 7.33
C GLN A 98 31.85 -20.38 6.90
N VAL A 99 31.05 -19.35 6.61
CA VAL A 99 31.56 -18.02 6.21
C VAL A 99 32.38 -17.36 7.33
N LEU A 100 31.97 -17.60 8.57
CA LEU A 100 32.61 -17.06 9.76
C LEU A 100 33.77 -17.91 10.30
N ALA A 101 34.01 -19.11 9.74
CA ALA A 101 34.99 -20.07 10.26
C ALA A 101 36.43 -19.50 10.29
N ASP A 102 36.76 -18.61 9.35
CA ASP A 102 38.08 -18.00 9.23
C ASP A 102 38.19 -16.63 9.92
N ALA A 103 37.15 -16.16 10.61
CA ALA A 103 37.19 -14.90 11.33
C ALA A 103 37.94 -15.07 12.67
N GLN A 104 38.95 -14.24 12.91
CA GLN A 104 39.80 -14.35 14.10
C GLN A 104 39.28 -13.52 15.28
N SER A 105 38.28 -12.66 15.04
CA SER A 105 37.65 -11.82 16.06
C SER A 105 36.16 -11.61 15.80
N LEU A 106 35.41 -11.26 16.85
CA LEU A 106 34.00 -10.87 16.74
C LEU A 106 33.78 -9.69 15.81
N THR A 107 34.71 -8.73 15.78
CA THR A 107 34.65 -7.57 14.87
C THR A 107 34.80 -8.00 13.42
N GLU A 108 35.78 -8.86 13.12
CA GLU A 108 35.98 -9.38 11.75
C GLU A 108 34.78 -10.23 11.28
N ALA A 109 34.19 -11.02 12.19
CA ALA A 109 32.96 -11.75 11.91
C ALA A 109 31.78 -10.81 11.60
N ALA A 110 31.62 -9.74 12.38
CA ALA A 110 30.58 -8.74 12.17
C ALA A 110 30.78 -7.98 10.85
N ASP A 111 32.01 -7.59 10.51
CA ASP A 111 32.32 -6.89 9.26
C ASP A 111 32.02 -7.77 8.04
N ARG A 112 32.37 -9.06 8.08
CA ARG A 112 32.05 -10.02 7.01
C ARG A 112 30.55 -10.23 6.84
N LEU A 113 29.78 -10.24 7.93
CA LEU A 113 28.31 -10.31 7.88
C LEU A 113 27.68 -9.02 7.40
N ALA A 114 28.28 -7.87 7.70
CA ALA A 114 27.80 -6.57 7.24
C ALA A 114 27.96 -6.40 5.71
N VAL A 115 28.96 -7.04 5.10
CA VAL A 115 29.05 -7.13 3.62
C VAL A 115 27.84 -7.88 3.02
N GLU A 116 27.23 -8.76 3.80
CA GLU A 116 25.98 -9.46 3.46
C GLU A 116 24.75 -8.74 4.07
N GLU A 117 24.81 -7.43 4.32
CA GLU A 117 23.71 -6.64 4.93
C GLU A 117 22.36 -6.87 4.24
N ASP A 118 22.37 -6.97 2.90
CA ASP A 118 21.20 -7.29 2.07
C ASP A 118 20.56 -8.66 2.41
N VAL A 119 21.27 -9.55 3.09
CA VAL A 119 20.77 -10.86 3.52
C VAL A 119 19.97 -10.75 4.81
N PHE A 120 20.31 -9.81 5.71
CA PHE A 120 19.74 -9.72 7.07
C PHE A 120 18.87 -8.49 7.31
N PHE A 121 19.17 -7.35 6.68
CA PHE A 121 18.46 -6.08 6.84
C PHE A 121 17.97 -5.58 5.49
N SER A 122 17.18 -6.42 4.84
CA SER A 122 16.65 -6.18 3.51
C SER A 122 15.15 -5.97 3.54
N GLU A 123 14.64 -5.25 2.54
CA GLU A 123 13.21 -5.08 2.31
C GLU A 123 12.43 -6.41 2.19
N ARG A 124 13.12 -7.54 2.02
CA ARG A 124 12.51 -8.89 2.07
C ARG A 124 11.82 -9.20 3.40
N PHE A 125 12.17 -8.49 4.47
CA PHE A 125 11.54 -8.60 5.80
C PHE A 125 10.60 -7.43 6.11
N LEU A 126 10.42 -6.49 5.17
CA LEU A 126 9.43 -5.43 5.29
C LEU A 126 8.07 -5.93 4.79
N LEU A 127 7.11 -6.01 5.70
CA LEU A 127 5.71 -6.18 5.36
C LEU A 127 5.12 -4.82 5.00
N ALA A 128 5.01 -4.54 3.71
CA ALA A 128 4.37 -3.32 3.23
C ALA A 128 2.88 -3.31 3.60
N ARG A 129 2.46 -2.27 4.31
CA ARG A 129 1.05 -1.99 4.64
C ARG A 129 0.41 -1.13 3.53
N PRO A 130 -0.92 -0.85 3.58
CA PRO A 130 -1.63 -0.27 2.45
C PRO A 130 -0.99 1.01 1.88
N LEU A 131 -0.49 1.93 2.71
CA LEU A 131 0.08 3.17 2.22
C LEU A 131 1.40 2.93 1.46
N LEU A 132 2.34 2.17 2.07
CA LEU A 132 3.61 1.88 1.42
C LEU A 132 3.42 1.04 0.16
N ARG A 133 2.48 0.07 0.20
CA ARG A 133 2.15 -0.76 -0.96
C ARG A 133 1.65 0.09 -2.13
N ALA A 134 0.80 1.09 -1.86
CA ALA A 134 0.32 1.99 -2.89
C ALA A 134 1.44 2.88 -3.46
N VAL A 135 2.31 3.43 -2.60
CA VAL A 135 3.42 4.31 -3.01
C VAL A 135 4.48 3.56 -3.81
N ARG A 136 4.78 2.31 -3.46
CA ARG A 136 5.81 1.48 -4.13
C ARG A 136 5.31 0.71 -5.34
N SER A 137 4.02 0.80 -5.66
CA SER A 137 3.47 0.06 -6.79
C SER A 137 4.12 0.52 -8.10
N GLU A 138 4.63 -0.44 -8.88
CA GLU A 138 5.18 -0.17 -10.22
C GLU A 138 4.09 0.28 -11.21
N GLN A 139 2.85 -0.10 -10.94
CA GLN A 139 1.67 0.27 -11.72
C GLN A 139 0.79 1.27 -10.95
N PRO A 140 0.12 2.20 -11.64
CA PRO A 140 -0.85 3.09 -10.99
C PRO A 140 -1.94 2.31 -10.25
N VAL A 141 -2.21 2.70 -9.01
CA VAL A 141 -3.25 2.11 -8.15
C VAL A 141 -4.24 3.17 -7.67
N VAL A 142 -5.43 2.72 -7.28
CA VAL A 142 -6.37 3.55 -6.53
C VAL A 142 -6.18 3.26 -5.04
N LEU A 143 -5.67 4.25 -4.31
CA LEU A 143 -5.61 4.23 -2.86
C LEU A 143 -6.90 4.80 -2.28
N LEU A 144 -7.70 3.95 -1.62
CA LEU A 144 -8.88 4.36 -0.86
C LEU A 144 -8.52 4.46 0.62
N VAL A 145 -8.52 5.69 1.15
CA VAL A 145 -8.44 5.96 2.58
C VAL A 145 -9.86 6.08 3.11
N ASP A 146 -10.28 5.13 3.93
CA ASP A 146 -11.67 4.98 4.36
C ASP A 146 -11.82 5.28 5.86
N GLU A 147 -12.95 5.84 6.28
CA GLU A 147 -13.22 6.25 7.67
C GLU A 147 -12.12 7.13 8.31
N ILE A 148 -11.55 8.06 7.54
CA ILE A 148 -10.49 9.00 8.01
C ILE A 148 -10.92 9.83 9.22
N ASP A 149 -12.23 9.99 9.42
CA ASP A 149 -12.84 10.64 10.57
C ASP A 149 -12.75 9.82 11.87
N ARG A 150 -12.36 8.55 11.81
CA ARG A 150 -12.20 7.68 12.99
C ARG A 150 -10.79 7.61 13.56
N THR A 151 -9.83 8.26 12.90
CA THR A 151 -8.49 8.43 13.42
C THR A 151 -8.44 9.74 14.22
N ASP A 152 -8.89 9.70 15.46
CA ASP A 152 -8.56 10.75 16.44
C ASP A 152 -7.14 10.50 17.00
N PRO A 153 -6.38 11.58 17.32
CA PRO A 153 -5.03 11.49 17.88
C PRO A 153 -4.97 11.04 19.34
#